data_AF-A0A9D1M4Y4-F1
#
_entry.id   AF-A0A9D1M4Y4-F1
#
_cell.length_a   1.000
_cell.length_b   1.000
_cell.length_c   1.000
_cell.angle_alpha   90.00
_cell.angle_beta   90.00
_cell.angle_gamma   90.00
#
_symmetry.space_group_name_H-M   'P 1'
#
loop_
_entity.id
_entity.type
_entity.pdbx_description
1 polymer ?
#
loop_
_entity_poly.entity_id
_entity_poly.type
_entity_poly.pdbx_seq_one_letter_code
_entity_poly.pdbx_strand_id
1 'polypeptide(L)'
;CPFNTSYFNCTKKADALAKLQADIVTAVMPDYSKAQSRNCGSTYTATANGYLIGYEDYWDNWSGCKMTNYNIKINNINVRLGTNIHGDYVSTWFYPIKKGHTYSVPCTTCRDGNYGIYYYSFVPLS
;
A
#
# COMPACT_ATOMS: atom_id res chain seq x y z
N CYS A 1 -33.68 39.85 -16.23
CA CYS A 1 -34.36 38.62 -15.77
C CYS A 1 -34.03 38.38 -14.31
N PRO A 2 -35.00 38.32 -13.38
CA PRO A 2 -34.70 37.94 -12.01
C PRO A 2 -34.42 36.44 -12.00
N PHE A 3 -33.18 36.07 -11.66
CA PHE A 3 -32.76 34.67 -11.57
C PHE A 3 -33.40 34.04 -10.34
N ASN A 4 -34.35 33.13 -10.55
CA ASN A 4 -34.97 32.36 -9.47
C ASN A 4 -34.02 31.22 -9.06
N THR A 5 -33.36 31.39 -7.92
CA THR A 5 -32.37 30.44 -7.36
C THR A 5 -32.97 29.12 -6.89
N SER A 6 -34.31 28.96 -6.94
CA SER A 6 -34.98 27.70 -6.55
C SER A 6 -35.11 26.68 -7.69
N TYR A 7 -34.90 27.08 -8.95
CA TYR A 7 -35.14 26.23 -10.12
C TYR A 7 -33.86 25.65 -10.74
N PHE A 8 -32.71 26.30 -10.52
CA PHE A 8 -31.41 25.83 -10.95
C PHE A 8 -30.52 25.71 -9.72
N ASN A 9 -30.21 24.48 -9.30
CA ASN A 9 -29.12 24.22 -8.35
C ASN A 9 -27.78 24.55 -9.04
N CYS A 10 -27.49 25.83 -9.23
CA CYS A 10 -26.15 26.28 -9.63
C CYS A 10 -25.24 26.08 -8.42
N THR A 11 -24.51 24.96 -8.38
CA THR A 11 -23.41 24.78 -7.44
C THR A 11 -22.47 25.97 -7.58
N LYS A 12 -22.23 26.73 -6.50
CA LYS A 12 -21.30 27.85 -6.59
C LYS A 12 -19.92 27.29 -6.89
N LYS A 13 -19.12 28.02 -7.67
CA LYS A 13 -17.75 27.63 -8.00
C LYS A 13 -16.92 27.28 -6.75
N ALA A 14 -17.15 28.00 -5.66
CA ALA A 14 -16.51 27.74 -4.36
C ALA A 14 -16.91 26.37 -3.78
N ASP A 15 -18.20 26.02 -3.83
CA ASP A 15 -18.71 24.74 -3.32
C ASP A 15 -18.18 23.57 -4.16
N ALA A 16 -18.10 23.73 -5.49
CA ALA A 16 -17.51 22.74 -6.38
C ALA A 16 -16.02 22.52 -6.14
N LEU A 17 -15.27 23.60 -5.87
CA LEU A 17 -13.85 23.52 -5.56
C LEU A 17 -13.60 22.85 -4.20
N ALA A 18 -14.39 23.21 -3.18
CA ALA A 18 -14.32 22.58 -1.86
C ALA A 18 -14.64 21.07 -1.94
N LYS A 19 -15.66 20.70 -2.73
CA LYS A 19 -15.98 19.29 -2.98
C LYS A 19 -14.82 18.57 -3.68
N LEU A 20 -14.23 19.16 -4.72
CA LEU A 20 -13.10 18.56 -5.43
C LEU A 20 -11.91 18.33 -4.50
N GLN A 21 -11.60 19.29 -3.62
CA GLN A 21 -10.54 19.12 -2.62
C GLN A 21 -10.83 17.96 -1.67
N ALA A 22 -12.07 17.86 -1.16
CA ALA A 22 -12.48 16.76 -0.30
C ALA A 22 -12.45 15.40 -1.03
N ASP A 23 -12.87 15.36 -2.29
CA ASP A 23 -12.82 14.16 -3.13
C ASP A 23 -11.37 13.72 -3.38
N ILE A 24 -10.45 14.66 -3.65
CA ILE A 24 -9.02 14.36 -3.82
C ILE A 24 -8.45 13.79 -2.53
N VAL A 25 -8.70 14.43 -1.38
CA VAL A 25 -8.24 13.94 -0.06
C VAL A 25 -8.75 12.53 0.19
N THR A 26 -10.04 12.28 -0.04
CA THR A 26 -10.65 10.95 0.11
C THR A 26 -10.04 9.92 -0.86
N ALA A 27 -9.70 10.35 -2.07
CA ALA A 27 -9.12 9.49 -3.09
C ALA A 27 -7.64 9.15 -2.86
N VAL A 28 -6.93 9.87 -1.97
CA VAL A 28 -5.49 9.65 -1.73
C VAL A 28 -5.14 9.32 -0.29
N MET A 29 -5.99 9.64 0.69
CA MET A 29 -5.71 9.37 2.10
C MET A 29 -6.30 8.02 2.51
N PRO A 30 -5.47 7.02 2.88
CA PRO A 30 -5.97 5.72 3.33
C PRO A 30 -6.67 5.81 4.69
N ASP A 31 -7.75 5.05 4.83
CA ASP A 31 -8.36 4.73 6.13
C ASP A 31 -7.79 3.41 6.64
N TYR A 32 -6.79 3.49 7.51
CA TYR A 32 -6.08 2.32 8.04
C TYR A 32 -6.96 1.39 8.87
N SER A 33 -8.14 1.84 9.36
CA SER A 33 -9.08 0.95 10.05
C SER A 33 -9.67 -0.12 9.12
N LYS A 34 -9.62 0.11 7.81
CA LYS A 34 -10.06 -0.83 6.77
C LYS A 34 -8.94 -1.73 6.24
N ALA A 35 -7.79 -1.73 6.91
CA ALA A 35 -6.65 -2.55 6.52
C ALA A 35 -7.04 -4.03 6.45
N GLN A 36 -6.76 -4.63 5.30
CA GLN A 36 -7.02 -6.04 5.06
C GLN A 36 -5.69 -6.79 5.19
N SER A 37 -5.55 -7.59 6.24
CA SER A 37 -4.38 -8.44 6.42
C SER A 37 -4.21 -9.40 5.24
N ARG A 38 -2.95 -9.72 4.91
CA ARG A 38 -2.60 -10.57 3.79
C ARG A 38 -1.51 -11.56 4.19
N ASN A 39 -1.58 -12.74 3.58
CA ASN A 39 -0.57 -13.76 3.79
C ASN A 39 0.60 -13.51 2.84
N CYS A 40 1.82 -13.64 3.34
CA CYS A 40 2.99 -13.62 2.46
C CYS A 40 2.96 -14.82 1.49
N GLY A 41 3.74 -14.75 0.42
CA GLY A 41 3.83 -15.78 -0.62
C GLY A 41 2.60 -15.87 -1.54
N SER A 42 1.49 -15.24 -1.17
CA SER A 42 0.27 -15.20 -1.98
C SER A 42 0.26 -14.01 -2.93
N THR A 43 -0.42 -14.17 -4.06
CA THR A 43 -0.70 -13.07 -5.01
C THR A 43 -2.17 -12.72 -4.91
N TYR A 44 -2.46 -11.42 -4.80
CA TYR A 44 -3.80 -10.88 -4.69
C TYR A 44 -4.08 -9.89 -5.82
N THR A 45 -5.35 -9.68 -6.15
CA THR A 45 -5.79 -8.63 -7.07
C THR A 45 -6.50 -7.54 -6.27
N ALA A 46 -6.10 -6.28 -6.47
CA ALA A 46 -6.71 -5.16 -5.78
C ALA A 46 -8.15 -4.91 -6.30
N THR A 47 -9.14 -4.97 -5.40
CA THR A 47 -10.55 -4.73 -5.72
C THR A 47 -10.91 -3.25 -5.79
N ALA A 48 -10.08 -2.40 -5.20
CA ALA A 48 -10.13 -0.94 -5.20
C ALA A 48 -8.74 -0.36 -5.46
N ASN A 49 -8.64 0.95 -5.70
CA ASN A 49 -7.37 1.63 -5.52
C ASN A 49 -7.00 1.54 -4.04
N GLY A 50 -5.73 1.63 -3.69
CA GLY A 50 -5.33 1.54 -2.31
C GLY A 50 -3.84 1.55 -2.14
N TYR A 51 -3.41 1.11 -0.97
CA TYR A 51 -2.01 1.05 -0.61
C TYR A 51 -1.66 -0.31 -0.05
N LEU A 52 -0.51 -0.82 -0.49
CA LEU A 52 0.16 -1.91 0.18
C LEU A 52 1.05 -1.30 1.24
N ILE A 53 0.82 -1.67 2.49
CA ILE A 53 1.60 -1.20 3.63
C ILE A 53 2.17 -2.41 4.34
N GLY A 54 3.37 -2.28 4.85
CA GLY A 54 3.97 -3.33 5.65
C GLY A 54 5.29 -2.86 6.20
N TYR A 55 5.90 -3.74 6.97
CA TYR A 55 7.22 -3.49 7.50
C TYR A 55 8.15 -4.64 7.24
N GLU A 56 9.40 -4.28 7.43
CA GLU A 56 10.61 -5.03 7.37
C GLU A 56 11.34 -4.95 8.70
N ASP A 57 11.96 -6.01 9.14
CA ASP A 57 12.72 -6.21 10.35
C ASP A 57 13.57 -7.44 10.08
N TYR A 58 14.84 -7.38 10.41
CA TYR A 58 15.72 -8.52 10.35
C TYR A 58 16.84 -8.26 11.34
N TRP A 59 17.11 -9.27 12.15
CA TRP A 59 18.18 -9.29 13.13
C TRP A 59 19.26 -10.26 12.65
N ASP A 60 20.49 -9.78 12.57
CA ASP A 60 21.66 -10.56 12.19
C ASP A 60 22.30 -11.18 13.44
N ASN A 61 21.70 -12.25 13.94
CA ASN A 61 22.31 -13.06 14.99
C ASN A 61 23.29 -14.07 14.39
N TRP A 62 24.41 -13.55 13.88
CA TRP A 62 25.61 -14.29 13.44
C TRP A 62 25.38 -15.42 12.43
N SER A 63 24.19 -15.48 11.83
CA SER A 63 23.86 -16.46 10.82
C SER A 63 24.40 -15.95 9.48
N GLY A 64 25.06 -16.78 8.68
CA GLY A 64 25.40 -16.45 7.28
C GLY A 64 24.17 -16.26 6.38
N CYS A 65 22.98 -16.11 6.97
CA CYS A 65 21.68 -16.14 6.33
C CYS A 65 21.32 -14.78 5.76
N LYS A 66 21.66 -14.61 4.49
CA LYS A 66 21.43 -13.39 3.72
C LYS A 66 20.08 -13.48 3.03
N MET A 67 19.12 -12.61 3.37
CA MET A 67 17.89 -12.54 2.58
C MET A 67 18.24 -11.90 1.22
N THR A 68 18.08 -12.70 0.18
CA THR A 68 18.32 -12.31 -1.20
C THR A 68 17.04 -12.54 -1.99
N ASN A 69 16.83 -11.79 -3.07
CA ASN A 69 15.62 -11.87 -3.89
C ASN A 69 14.32 -11.56 -3.15
N TYR A 70 14.36 -10.72 -2.11
CA TYR A 70 13.15 -10.19 -1.49
C TYR A 70 12.51 -9.13 -2.40
N ASN A 71 11.52 -9.55 -3.19
CA ASN A 71 10.87 -8.74 -4.21
C ASN A 71 9.41 -8.48 -3.84
N ILE A 72 9.05 -7.25 -3.49
CA ILE A 72 7.64 -6.84 -3.40
C ILE A 72 7.19 -6.53 -4.83
N LYS A 73 6.20 -7.27 -5.32
CA LYS A 73 5.77 -7.16 -6.72
C LYS A 73 4.40 -6.51 -6.81
N ILE A 74 4.26 -5.56 -7.72
CA ILE A 74 2.97 -5.00 -8.15
C ILE A 74 2.90 -5.17 -9.67
N ASN A 75 1.89 -5.89 -10.15
CA ASN A 75 1.73 -6.25 -11.55
C ASN A 75 3.02 -6.85 -12.15
N ASN A 76 3.65 -7.75 -11.39
CA ASN A 76 4.93 -8.40 -11.68
C ASN A 76 6.18 -7.47 -11.75
N ILE A 77 6.04 -6.19 -11.41
CA ILE A 77 7.15 -5.23 -11.30
C ILE A 77 7.64 -5.22 -9.85
N ASN A 78 8.96 -5.40 -9.63
CA ASN A 78 9.55 -5.25 -8.30
C ASN A 78 9.63 -3.76 -7.92
N VAL A 79 8.93 -3.37 -6.86
CA VAL A 79 8.85 -1.97 -6.41
C VAL A 79 9.86 -1.61 -5.33
N ARG A 80 10.62 -2.59 -4.81
CA ARG A 80 11.59 -2.37 -3.73
C ARG A 80 12.91 -1.76 -4.18
N LEU A 81 13.22 -1.78 -5.48
CA LEU A 81 14.48 -1.38 -6.13
C LEU A 81 15.73 -2.18 -5.67
N GLY A 82 15.89 -2.46 -4.37
CA GLY A 82 16.89 -3.34 -3.78
C GLY A 82 16.29 -4.63 -3.21
N THR A 83 16.93 -5.77 -3.50
CA THR A 83 16.42 -7.11 -3.15
C THR A 83 17.24 -7.81 -2.08
N ASN A 84 18.36 -7.20 -1.67
CA ASN A 84 19.26 -7.72 -0.65
C ASN A 84 19.04 -6.98 0.67
N ILE A 85 19.20 -7.75 1.75
CA ILE A 85 18.86 -7.36 3.11
C ILE A 85 19.91 -7.98 4.03
N HIS A 86 20.67 -7.17 4.78
CA HIS A 86 21.74 -7.60 5.69
C HIS A 86 21.85 -6.68 6.93
N GLY A 87 22.37 -7.21 8.03
CA GLY A 87 22.58 -6.49 9.31
C GLY A 87 21.28 -6.22 10.06
N ASP A 88 21.37 -5.66 11.27
CA ASP A 88 20.18 -5.31 12.06
C ASP A 88 19.48 -4.08 11.46
N TYR A 89 18.24 -4.23 10.98
CA TYR A 89 17.45 -3.09 10.52
C TYR A 89 15.95 -3.36 10.60
N VAL A 90 15.20 -2.26 10.75
CA VAL A 90 13.76 -2.19 10.56
C VAL A 90 13.49 -1.20 9.44
N SER A 91 12.63 -1.55 8.50
CA SER A 91 12.22 -0.69 7.39
C SER A 91 10.71 -0.73 7.25
N THR A 92 10.08 0.37 6.89
CA THR A 92 8.64 0.41 6.62
C THR A 92 8.43 0.85 5.21
N TRP A 93 7.43 0.30 4.55
CA TRP A 93 7.18 0.58 3.15
C TRP A 93 5.70 0.76 2.87
N PHE A 94 5.44 1.54 1.83
CA PHE A 94 4.12 1.99 1.45
C PHE A 94 4.08 2.18 -0.07
N TYR A 95 3.27 1.40 -0.76
CA TYR A 95 3.19 1.43 -2.23
C TYR A 95 1.74 1.62 -2.70
N PRO A 96 1.46 2.62 -3.55
CA PRO A 96 0.15 2.75 -4.16
C PRO A 96 -0.14 1.60 -5.12
N ILE A 97 -1.37 1.09 -5.07
CA ILE A 97 -1.86 0.01 -5.92
C ILE A 97 -3.14 0.45 -6.61
N LYS A 98 -3.18 0.29 -7.93
CA LYS A 98 -4.36 0.57 -8.74
C LYS A 98 -5.33 -0.61 -8.71
N LYS A 99 -6.63 -0.32 -8.71
CA LYS A 99 -7.68 -1.34 -8.89
C LYS A 99 -7.39 -2.22 -10.11
N GLY A 100 -7.54 -3.53 -9.93
CA GLY A 100 -7.29 -4.55 -10.94
C GLY A 100 -5.82 -4.98 -11.07
N HIS A 101 -4.87 -4.27 -10.47
CA HIS A 101 -3.48 -4.71 -10.45
C HIS A 101 -3.30 -5.84 -9.44
N THR A 102 -2.40 -6.77 -9.76
CA THR A 102 -1.96 -7.80 -8.84
C THR A 102 -0.85 -7.28 -7.93
N TYR A 103 -0.73 -7.87 -6.75
CA TYR A 103 0.40 -7.65 -5.86
C TYR A 103 0.77 -8.90 -5.08
N SER A 104 2.04 -9.02 -4.74
CA SER A 104 2.54 -10.10 -3.89
C SER A 104 3.74 -9.64 -3.07
N VAL A 105 3.79 -10.17 -1.86
CA VAL A 105 4.88 -9.98 -0.90
C VAL A 105 5.39 -11.37 -0.56
N PRO A 106 6.67 -11.71 -0.84
CA PRO A 106 7.17 -13.06 -0.65
C PRO A 106 7.26 -13.38 0.85
N CYS A 107 7.05 -14.64 1.21
CA CYS A 107 7.54 -15.14 2.49
C CYS A 107 9.03 -15.38 2.32
N THR A 108 9.85 -14.68 3.07
CA THR A 108 11.28 -14.98 3.11
C THR A 108 11.63 -15.39 4.51
N THR A 109 11.61 -16.69 4.74
CA THR A 109 12.19 -17.28 5.93
C THR A 109 13.63 -17.61 5.65
N CYS A 110 14.52 -17.13 6.51
CA CYS A 110 15.89 -17.58 6.53
C CYS A 110 15.93 -18.89 7.36
N ARG A 111 16.65 -19.92 6.90
CA ARG A 111 16.51 -21.32 7.38
C ARG A 111 16.90 -21.53 8.85
N ASP A 112 17.57 -20.54 9.46
CA ASP A 112 18.10 -20.61 10.82
C ASP A 112 17.24 -19.87 11.87
N GLY A 113 16.00 -19.52 11.51
CA GLY A 113 15.02 -18.99 12.48
C GLY A 113 15.00 -17.48 12.65
N ASN A 114 15.75 -16.71 11.83
CA ASN A 114 15.68 -15.25 11.87
C ASN A 114 14.60 -14.65 10.97
N TYR A 115 13.93 -13.69 11.58
CA TYR A 115 12.64 -13.12 11.23
C TYR A 115 12.78 -12.14 10.08
N GLY A 116 12.81 -12.62 8.84
CA GLY A 116 12.55 -11.79 7.66
C GLY A 116 11.05 -11.65 7.44
N ILE A 117 10.39 -10.86 8.28
CA ILE A 117 8.99 -10.32 8.34
C ILE A 117 7.83 -11.17 7.74
N TYR A 118 6.56 -10.77 7.62
CA TYR A 118 6.00 -9.56 6.99
C TYR A 118 4.55 -9.42 7.42
N TYR A 119 4.26 -8.56 8.41
CA TYR A 119 2.91 -8.03 8.48
C TYR A 119 2.78 -7.05 7.33
N TYR A 120 1.87 -7.37 6.43
CA TYR A 120 1.45 -6.42 5.44
C TYR A 120 -0.04 -6.50 5.27
N SER A 121 -0.58 -5.35 4.89
CA SER A 121 -1.99 -5.16 4.67
C SER A 121 -2.20 -4.41 3.38
N PHE A 122 -3.31 -4.72 2.73
CA PHE A 122 -3.86 -3.87 1.69
C PHE A 122 -4.89 -2.93 2.31
N VAL A 123 -4.70 -1.63 2.14
CA VAL A 123 -5.60 -0.59 2.63
C VAL A 123 -6.33 0.00 1.43
N PRO A 124 -7.62 -0.35 1.22
CA PRO A 124 -8.39 0.20 0.11
C PRO A 124 -8.68 1.70 0.33
N LEU A 125 -8.56 2.47 -0.75
CA LEU A 125 -9.07 3.83 -0.88
C LEU A 125 -10.49 3.76 -1.41
N SER A 126 -11.45 4.02 -0.53
CA SER A 126 -12.92 3.91 -0.71
C SER A 126 -13.45 2.55 -1.17
#